data_AF-A0A3C2EFV8-F1
#
_entry.id   AF-A0A3C2EFV8-F1
#
_cell.length_a   1.000
_cell.length_b   1.000
_cell.length_c   1.000
_cell.angle_alpha   90.00
_cell.angle_beta   90.00
_cell.angle_gamma   90.00
#
_symmetry.space_group_name_H-M   'P 1'
#
loop_
_entity.id
_entity.type
_entity.pdbx_description
1 polymer ?
#
loop_
_entity_poly.entity_id
_entity_poly.type
_entity_poly.pdbx_seq_one_letter_code
_entity_poly.pdbx_strand_id
1 'polypeptide(L)'
;SSDLEDKDEFFRKASFVARMGSGSACRSIYPKAAIWGESIDYEESSDFYAIPAKLALHEKFRRFRDDILIVSKEAKSISSSDGHKIMSNHVFREPRISQAKKRLHFLLKALKEGNYNRFGEIVEKEALTLHGMMMTSTPAYILMEPNTIKIIQEIQNFRNMTGLPVYFSLDAGPNVHMLYPASIEDKVHAFVENDLVKYCKNGEYIKDYLGSGPMELDFH
;
A
#
# COMPACT_ATOMS: atom_id res chain seq x y z
N SER A 1 -11.25 32.72 6.17
CA SER A 1 -11.64 31.33 5.86
C SER A 1 -11.55 31.02 4.37
N SER A 2 -11.50 32.02 3.47
CA SER A 2 -11.38 31.86 2.01
C SER A 2 -10.15 31.09 1.53
N ASP A 3 -8.99 31.31 2.15
CA ASP A 3 -7.72 30.77 1.63
C ASP A 3 -7.57 29.26 1.87
N LEU A 4 -8.31 28.69 2.83
CA LEU A 4 -8.34 27.25 3.09
C LEU A 4 -9.29 26.53 2.14
N GLU A 5 -10.44 27.14 1.80
CA GLU A 5 -11.37 26.60 0.81
C GLU A 5 -10.72 26.55 -0.59
N ASP A 6 -9.98 27.59 -0.96
CA ASP A 6 -9.23 27.65 -2.22
C ASP A 6 -8.13 26.55 -2.31
N LYS A 7 -7.44 26.28 -1.19
CA LYS A 7 -6.45 25.18 -1.13
C LYS A 7 -7.08 23.80 -1.23
N ASP A 8 -8.17 23.54 -0.52
CA ASP A 8 -8.87 22.25 -0.57
C ASP A 8 -9.45 22.00 -1.97
N GLU A 9 -9.98 23.03 -2.63
CA GLU A 9 -10.43 22.97 -4.02
C GLU A 9 -9.26 22.71 -4.98
N PHE A 10 -8.14 23.41 -4.81
CA PHE A 10 -6.92 23.20 -5.58
C PHE A 10 -6.43 21.75 -5.49
N PHE A 11 -6.28 21.20 -4.28
CA PHE A 11 -5.79 19.82 -4.10
C PHE A 11 -6.79 18.80 -4.65
N ARG A 12 -8.10 19.03 -4.50
CA ARG A 12 -9.12 18.16 -5.09
C ARG A 12 -9.02 18.16 -6.61
N LYS A 13 -8.86 19.34 -7.23
CA LYS A 13 -8.69 19.48 -8.68
C LYS A 13 -7.38 18.84 -9.15
N ALA A 14 -6.27 19.03 -8.44
CA ALA A 14 -5.00 18.37 -8.73
C ALA A 14 -5.12 16.85 -8.65
N SER A 15 -5.82 16.33 -7.63
CA SER A 15 -6.13 14.91 -7.45
C SER A 15 -6.97 14.35 -8.60
N PHE A 16 -8.00 15.09 -9.03
CA PHE A 16 -8.81 14.74 -10.21
C PHE A 16 -7.96 14.67 -11.49
N VAL A 17 -7.12 15.67 -11.75
CA VAL A 17 -6.27 15.72 -12.95
C VAL A 17 -5.22 14.62 -12.91
N ALA A 18 -4.57 14.39 -11.77
CA ALA A 18 -3.57 13.33 -11.59
C ALA A 18 -4.16 11.94 -11.91
N ARG A 19 -5.40 11.66 -11.47
CA ARG A 19 -6.12 10.41 -11.78
C ARG A 19 -6.22 10.14 -13.28
N MET A 20 -6.41 11.20 -14.09
CA MET A 20 -6.54 11.07 -15.55
C MET A 20 -5.25 10.62 -16.22
N GLY A 21 -4.08 10.98 -15.66
CA GLY A 21 -2.79 10.48 -16.14
C GLY A 21 -2.49 9.06 -15.66
N SER A 22 -2.71 8.81 -14.36
CA SER A 22 -2.63 7.47 -13.77
C SER A 22 -3.56 7.40 -12.57
N GLY A 23 -4.44 6.40 -12.52
CA GLY A 23 -5.49 6.33 -11.51
C GLY A 23 -4.98 6.52 -10.08
N SER A 24 -3.94 5.77 -9.68
CA SER A 24 -3.39 5.84 -8.31
C SER A 24 -2.68 7.15 -7.97
N ALA A 25 -2.27 7.96 -8.97
CA ALA A 25 -1.53 9.20 -8.74
C ALA A 25 -2.32 10.23 -7.93
N CYS A 26 -3.67 10.20 -8.01
CA CYS A 26 -4.53 11.08 -7.22
C CYS A 26 -4.31 10.97 -5.71
N ARG A 27 -3.94 9.79 -5.20
CA ARG A 27 -3.66 9.59 -3.77
C ARG A 27 -2.35 10.22 -3.30
N SER A 28 -1.42 10.46 -4.22
CA SER A 28 -0.10 11.05 -3.91
C SER A 28 -0.16 12.56 -3.69
N ILE A 29 -1.31 13.19 -3.97
CA ILE A 29 -1.55 14.62 -3.72
C ILE A 29 -1.65 14.92 -2.23
N TYR A 30 -2.06 13.94 -1.41
CA TYR A 30 -2.28 14.13 0.01
C TYR A 30 -1.16 13.47 0.83
N PRO A 31 -0.72 14.12 1.93
CA PRO A 31 0.31 13.58 2.79
C PRO A 31 -0.18 12.34 3.55
N LYS A 32 0.76 11.45 3.90
CA LYS A 32 0.59 10.29 4.80
C LYS A 32 -0.41 9.24 4.30
N ALA A 33 -1.70 9.56 4.27
CA ALA A 33 -2.76 8.63 3.91
C ALA A 33 -3.86 9.33 3.12
N ALA A 34 -4.34 8.64 2.08
CA ALA A 34 -5.40 9.13 1.20
C ALA A 34 -6.36 8.00 0.85
N ILE A 35 -7.63 8.35 0.63
CA ILE A 35 -8.67 7.41 0.21
C ILE A 35 -9.09 7.79 -1.20
N TRP A 36 -9.12 6.83 -2.11
CA TRP A 36 -9.69 6.98 -3.44
C TRP A 36 -10.67 5.84 -3.68
N GLY A 37 -11.86 6.19 -4.15
CA GLY A 37 -13.00 5.31 -4.28
C GLY A 37 -14.09 5.64 -3.28
N GLU A 38 -15.35 5.38 -3.66
CA GLU A 38 -16.49 5.52 -2.76
C GLU A 38 -16.35 4.63 -1.51
N SER A 39 -16.61 5.21 -0.35
CA SER A 39 -16.57 4.59 0.96
C SER A 39 -17.83 4.89 1.75
N ILE A 40 -18.34 3.90 2.47
CA ILE A 40 -19.46 4.07 3.41
C ILE A 40 -19.09 4.91 4.64
N ASP A 41 -17.79 5.05 4.92
CA ASP A 41 -17.30 5.77 6.10
C ASP A 41 -17.03 7.25 5.84
N TYR A 42 -17.01 7.67 4.56
CA TYR A 42 -16.63 9.01 4.12
C TYR A 42 -17.56 9.50 3.02
N GLU A 43 -18.50 10.37 3.39
CA GLU A 43 -19.45 10.95 2.45
C GLU A 43 -18.76 11.75 1.34
N GLU A 44 -17.61 12.37 1.63
CA GLU A 44 -16.84 13.14 0.66
C GLU A 44 -15.92 12.28 -0.24
N SER A 45 -15.88 10.96 -0.03
CA SER A 45 -15.09 10.04 -0.85
C SER A 45 -15.66 9.91 -2.27
N SER A 46 -14.79 9.62 -3.24
CA SER A 46 -15.18 9.66 -4.65
C SER A 46 -14.33 8.72 -5.50
N ASP A 47 -14.93 8.20 -6.57
CA ASP A 47 -14.22 7.49 -7.64
C ASP A 47 -13.45 8.45 -8.58
N PHE A 48 -13.68 9.77 -8.49
CA PHE A 48 -13.10 10.77 -9.40
C PHE A 48 -11.85 11.46 -8.86
N TYR A 49 -11.67 11.50 -7.54
CA TYR A 49 -10.50 12.09 -6.89
C TYR A 49 -10.28 11.41 -5.54
N ALA A 50 -9.04 11.41 -5.07
CA ALA A 50 -8.74 11.05 -3.71
C ALA A 50 -9.12 12.16 -2.73
N ILE A 51 -9.37 11.80 -1.49
CA ILE A 51 -9.46 12.70 -0.34
C ILE A 51 -8.35 12.36 0.65
N PRO A 52 -7.88 13.31 1.48
CA PRO A 52 -7.01 12.96 2.58
C PRO A 52 -7.77 11.99 3.49
N ALA A 53 -7.09 10.95 3.98
CA ALA A 53 -7.66 10.10 5.01
C ALA A 53 -7.69 10.91 6.31
N LYS A 54 -8.71 11.77 6.47
CA LYS A 54 -8.91 12.69 7.60
C LYS A 54 -9.05 11.97 8.95
N LEU A 55 -9.01 10.64 8.98
CA LEU A 55 -8.73 9.89 10.19
C LEU A 55 -7.58 10.57 10.92
N ALA A 56 -7.82 10.97 12.17
CA ALA A 56 -6.72 11.17 13.09
C ALA A 56 -5.98 9.84 13.17
N LEU A 57 -4.99 9.62 12.29
CA LEU A 57 -4.11 8.47 12.33
C LEU A 57 -3.63 8.39 13.78
N HIS A 58 -3.91 7.26 14.41
CA HIS A 58 -3.45 7.04 15.77
C HIS A 58 -1.96 7.33 15.82
N GLU A 59 -1.46 7.90 16.92
CA GLU A 59 -0.05 8.28 17.08
C GLU A 59 0.93 7.17 16.66
N LYS A 60 0.55 5.93 16.97
CA LYS A 60 1.15 4.65 16.56
C LYS A 60 1.44 4.51 15.06
N PHE A 61 0.65 5.12 14.18
CA PHE A 61 0.82 5.08 12.73
C PHE A 61 1.45 6.35 12.16
N ARG A 62 1.72 7.39 12.95
CA ARG A 62 2.29 8.65 12.43
C ARG A 62 3.72 8.52 11.93
N ARG A 63 4.45 7.51 12.43
CA ARG A 63 5.84 7.19 12.06
C ARG A 63 5.92 5.73 11.65
N PHE A 64 5.11 5.36 10.67
CA PHE A 64 5.15 4.02 10.09
C PHE A 64 6.21 3.96 8.99
N ARG A 65 6.86 2.81 8.85
CA ARG A 65 7.89 2.51 7.85
C ARG A 65 7.32 1.61 6.77
N ASP A 66 7.87 1.73 5.57
CA ASP A 66 7.57 0.92 4.40
C ASP A 66 8.86 0.58 3.65
N ASP A 67 9.63 -0.36 4.17
CA ASP A 67 10.89 -0.73 3.52
C ASP A 67 10.62 -1.65 2.34
N ILE A 68 11.26 -1.40 1.19
CA ILE A 68 11.05 -2.16 -0.03
C ILE A 68 12.21 -3.11 -0.24
N LEU A 69 11.96 -4.41 -0.06
CA LEU A 69 12.89 -5.49 -0.35
C LEU A 69 12.88 -5.78 -1.86
N ILE A 70 13.99 -5.50 -2.54
CA ILE A 70 14.08 -5.62 -3.99
C ILE A 70 14.37 -7.07 -4.36
N VAL A 71 13.35 -7.83 -4.74
CA VAL A 71 13.50 -9.22 -5.21
C VAL A 71 13.96 -9.23 -6.66
N SER A 72 13.37 -8.37 -7.49
CA SER A 72 13.71 -8.26 -8.92
C SER A 72 13.66 -6.81 -9.39
N LYS A 73 14.52 -6.51 -10.37
CA LYS A 73 14.56 -5.24 -11.09
C LYS A 73 14.08 -5.38 -12.53
N GLU A 74 13.65 -6.57 -12.91
CA GLU A 74 13.14 -6.80 -14.25
C GLU A 74 11.85 -6.02 -14.48
N ALA A 75 11.62 -5.64 -15.73
CA ALA A 75 10.38 -4.96 -16.09
C ALA A 75 9.19 -5.83 -15.72
N LYS A 76 8.11 -5.20 -15.26
CA LYS A 76 6.87 -5.91 -14.92
C LYS A 76 6.42 -6.73 -16.13
N SER A 77 6.10 -8.01 -15.88
CA SER A 77 5.59 -8.92 -16.90
C SER A 77 4.24 -8.47 -17.50
N ILE A 78 3.53 -7.60 -16.79
CA ILE A 78 2.29 -6.96 -17.26
C ILE A 78 2.24 -5.48 -16.85
N SER A 79 1.75 -4.63 -17.74
CA SER A 79 1.47 -3.23 -17.42
C SER A 79 0.27 -3.11 -16.46
N SER A 80 0.24 -2.07 -15.62
CA SER A 80 -0.91 -1.84 -14.73
C SER A 80 -2.22 -1.69 -15.51
N SER A 81 -2.21 -1.03 -16.66
CA SER A 81 -3.38 -0.85 -17.52
C SER A 81 -3.94 -2.17 -18.02
N ASP A 82 -3.07 -3.10 -18.43
CA ASP A 82 -3.51 -4.40 -18.92
C ASP A 82 -3.98 -5.29 -17.76
N GLY A 83 -3.32 -5.22 -16.61
CA GLY A 83 -3.80 -5.86 -15.38
C GLY A 83 -5.22 -5.42 -15.02
N HIS A 84 -5.51 -4.11 -15.07
CA HIS A 84 -6.85 -3.60 -14.80
C HIS A 84 -7.90 -4.08 -15.81
N LYS A 85 -7.57 -4.12 -17.10
CA LYS A 85 -8.48 -4.64 -18.14
C LYS A 85 -8.85 -6.10 -17.89
N ILE A 86 -7.88 -6.92 -17.48
CA ILE A 86 -8.10 -8.32 -17.15
C ILE A 86 -9.04 -8.44 -15.94
N MET A 87 -8.84 -7.62 -14.91
CA MET A 87 -9.69 -7.63 -13.71
C MET A 87 -11.13 -7.21 -13.97
N SER A 88 -11.38 -6.37 -14.99
CA SER A 88 -12.74 -5.95 -15.37
C SER A 88 -13.64 -7.11 -15.82
N ASN A 89 -13.07 -8.17 -16.37
CA ASN A 89 -13.81 -9.35 -16.83
C ASN A 89 -13.61 -10.57 -15.92
N HIS A 90 -12.98 -10.39 -14.76
CA HIS A 90 -12.68 -11.50 -13.85
C HIS A 90 -13.94 -11.97 -13.12
N VAL A 91 -14.14 -13.29 -13.02
CA VAL A 91 -15.33 -13.89 -12.36
C VAL A 91 -15.51 -13.43 -10.91
N PHE A 92 -14.40 -13.21 -10.20
CA PHE A 92 -14.39 -12.68 -8.83
C PHE A 92 -14.43 -11.15 -8.71
N ARG A 93 -14.69 -10.39 -9.79
CA ARG A 93 -14.73 -8.91 -9.74
C ARG A 93 -15.73 -8.39 -8.71
N GLU A 94 -17.00 -8.78 -8.81
CA GLU A 94 -18.03 -8.27 -7.88
C GLU A 94 -17.76 -8.68 -6.42
N PRO A 95 -17.45 -9.96 -6.11
CA PRO A 95 -17.03 -10.34 -4.77
C PRO A 95 -15.83 -9.54 -4.26
N ARG A 96 -14.84 -9.27 -5.12
CA ARG A 96 -13.66 -8.47 -4.77
C ARG A 96 -14.02 -7.04 -4.42
N ILE A 97 -14.87 -6.38 -5.19
CA ILE A 97 -15.31 -5.00 -4.93
C ILE A 97 -16.01 -4.91 -3.57
N SER A 98 -16.96 -5.82 -3.31
CA SER A 98 -17.65 -5.88 -2.02
C SER A 98 -16.69 -6.12 -0.85
N GLN A 99 -15.75 -7.06 -1.02
CA GLN A 99 -14.71 -7.35 -0.04
C GLN A 99 -13.79 -6.15 0.20
N ALA A 100 -13.40 -5.42 -0.86
CA ALA A 100 -12.55 -4.24 -0.78
C ALA A 100 -13.22 -3.15 0.07
N LYS A 101 -14.50 -2.84 -0.20
CA LYS A 101 -15.27 -1.86 0.57
C LYS A 101 -15.35 -2.24 2.06
N LYS A 102 -15.61 -3.52 2.35
CA LYS A 102 -15.65 -4.02 3.74
C LYS A 102 -14.28 -3.97 4.43
N ARG A 103 -13.20 -4.32 3.73
CA ARG A 103 -11.84 -4.29 4.28
C ARG A 103 -11.35 -2.86 4.48
N LEU A 104 -11.71 -1.93 3.58
CA LEU A 104 -11.45 -0.51 3.75
C LEU A 104 -12.05 -0.01 5.08
N HIS A 105 -13.33 -0.29 5.34
CA HIS A 105 -13.98 0.06 6.61
C HIS A 105 -13.18 -0.42 7.84
N PHE A 106 -12.79 -1.70 7.87
CA PHE A 106 -12.02 -2.23 9.01
C PHE A 106 -10.58 -1.71 9.07
N LEU A 107 -9.97 -1.40 7.92
CA LEU A 107 -8.63 -0.83 7.86
C LEU A 107 -8.63 0.58 8.45
N LEU A 108 -9.62 1.40 8.07
CA LEU A 108 -9.83 2.75 8.59
C LEU A 108 -10.03 2.72 10.11
N LYS A 109 -10.84 1.78 10.61
CA LYS A 109 -11.02 1.56 12.05
C LYS A 109 -9.70 1.17 12.75
N ALA A 110 -8.94 0.23 12.18
CA ALA A 110 -7.65 -0.20 12.75
C ALA A 110 -6.63 0.94 12.82
N LEU A 111 -6.56 1.77 11.78
CA LEU A 111 -5.70 2.96 11.72
C LEU A 111 -6.09 4.01 12.78
N LYS A 112 -7.40 4.19 13.02
CA LYS A 112 -7.93 5.09 14.05
C LYS A 112 -7.64 4.61 15.48
N GLU A 113 -7.76 3.30 15.71
CA GLU A 113 -7.60 2.67 17.02
C GLU A 113 -6.16 2.29 17.35
N GLY A 114 -5.21 2.45 16.42
CA GLY A 114 -3.82 2.05 16.65
C GLY A 114 -3.65 0.54 16.73
N ASN A 115 -4.50 -0.23 16.05
CA ASN A 115 -4.52 -1.69 16.09
C ASN A 115 -3.64 -2.29 14.97
N TYR A 116 -2.36 -2.53 15.29
CA TYR A 116 -1.41 -3.11 14.33
C TYR A 116 -1.81 -4.51 13.84
N ASN A 117 -2.34 -5.37 14.73
CA ASN A 117 -2.74 -6.73 14.35
C ASN A 117 -3.83 -6.73 13.30
N ARG A 118 -4.88 -5.92 13.51
CA ARG A 118 -5.97 -5.81 12.54
C ARG A 118 -5.53 -5.15 11.25
N PHE A 119 -4.71 -4.11 11.34
CA PHE A 119 -4.11 -3.44 10.17
C PHE A 119 -3.33 -4.45 9.32
N GLY A 120 -2.39 -5.17 9.93
CA GLY A 120 -1.51 -6.10 9.24
C GLY A 120 -2.25 -7.29 8.62
N GLU A 121 -3.24 -7.86 9.32
CA GLU A 121 -4.11 -8.88 8.76
C GLU A 121 -4.80 -8.42 7.47
N ILE A 122 -5.30 -7.18 7.44
CA ILE A 122 -6.04 -6.67 6.29
C ILE A 122 -5.08 -6.39 5.13
N VAL A 123 -3.95 -5.75 5.40
CA VAL A 123 -2.97 -5.38 4.37
C VAL A 123 -2.39 -6.63 3.69
N GLU A 124 -1.95 -7.63 4.46
CA GLU A 124 -1.43 -8.89 3.89
C GLU A 124 -2.52 -9.62 3.07
N LYS A 125 -3.77 -9.64 3.56
CA LYS A 125 -4.89 -10.26 2.84
C LYS A 125 -5.24 -9.52 1.56
N GLU A 126 -5.17 -8.19 1.54
CA GLU A 126 -5.39 -7.40 0.31
C GLU A 126 -4.33 -7.71 -0.74
N ALA A 127 -3.05 -7.73 -0.35
CA ALA A 127 -1.94 -8.11 -1.22
C ALA A 127 -2.14 -9.52 -1.79
N LEU A 128 -2.37 -10.52 -0.94
CA LEU A 128 -2.57 -11.91 -1.37
C LEU A 128 -3.83 -12.09 -2.23
N THR A 129 -4.90 -11.33 -1.98
CA THR A 129 -6.12 -11.39 -2.79
C THR A 129 -5.85 -10.87 -4.20
N LEU A 130 -5.13 -9.75 -4.34
CA LEU A 130 -4.74 -9.23 -5.65
C LEU A 130 -3.94 -10.27 -6.44
N HIS A 131 -2.90 -10.85 -5.82
CA HIS A 131 -2.09 -11.86 -6.48
C HIS A 131 -2.87 -13.12 -6.82
N GLY A 132 -3.76 -13.57 -5.93
CA GLY A 132 -4.64 -14.71 -6.19
C GLY A 132 -5.53 -14.48 -7.41
N MET A 133 -6.11 -13.28 -7.54
CA MET A 133 -6.91 -12.93 -8.73
C MET A 133 -6.07 -12.88 -10.01
N MET A 134 -4.83 -12.38 -9.94
CA MET A 134 -3.91 -12.41 -11.08
C MET A 134 -3.51 -13.83 -11.48
N MET A 135 -3.35 -14.75 -10.52
CA MET A 135 -3.08 -16.16 -10.80
C MET A 135 -4.27 -16.87 -11.45
N THR A 136 -5.50 -16.46 -11.12
CA THR A 136 -6.74 -17.05 -11.66
C THR A 136 -7.29 -16.33 -12.90
N SER A 137 -6.56 -15.33 -13.41
CA SER A 137 -7.01 -14.59 -14.59
C SER A 137 -6.73 -15.31 -15.91
N THR A 138 -7.26 -14.78 -17.01
CA THR A 138 -7.01 -15.28 -18.36
C THR A 138 -6.43 -14.16 -19.24
N PRO A 139 -5.15 -14.23 -19.65
CA PRO A 139 -4.16 -15.23 -19.25
C PRO A 139 -3.80 -15.11 -17.76
N ALA A 140 -3.25 -16.19 -17.19
CA ALA A 140 -2.83 -16.23 -15.79
C ALA A 140 -1.46 -15.56 -15.62
N TYR A 141 -1.31 -14.82 -14.53
CA TYR A 141 -0.05 -14.16 -14.17
C TYR A 141 0.41 -14.57 -12.77
N ILE A 142 1.65 -15.02 -12.69
CA ILE A 142 2.36 -15.22 -11.42
C ILE A 142 3.28 -14.02 -11.24
N LEU A 143 2.86 -13.09 -10.39
CA LEU A 143 3.61 -11.85 -10.13
C LEU A 143 4.68 -12.01 -9.03
N MET A 144 4.57 -13.05 -8.20
CA MET A 144 5.54 -13.35 -7.14
C MET A 144 6.65 -14.26 -7.68
N GLU A 145 7.86 -14.04 -7.20
CA GLU A 145 9.00 -14.92 -7.44
C GLU A 145 9.25 -15.83 -6.21
N PRO A 146 10.04 -16.91 -6.34
CA PRO A 146 10.34 -17.79 -5.21
C PRO A 146 10.87 -17.05 -3.97
N ASN A 147 11.71 -16.04 -4.19
CA ASN A 147 12.25 -15.22 -3.11
C ASN A 147 11.20 -14.30 -2.45
N THR A 148 10.19 -13.85 -3.19
CA THR A 148 9.02 -13.15 -2.62
C THR A 148 8.34 -14.03 -1.57
N ILE A 149 8.11 -15.31 -1.90
CA ILE A 149 7.48 -16.27 -0.98
C ILE A 149 8.37 -16.54 0.23
N LYS A 150 9.68 -16.68 0.04
CA LYS A 150 10.64 -16.85 1.15
C LYS A 150 10.60 -15.67 2.12
N ILE A 151 10.63 -14.45 1.61
CA ILE A 151 10.55 -13.23 2.42
C ILE A 151 9.24 -13.21 3.23
N ILE A 152 8.10 -13.51 2.60
CA ILE A 152 6.80 -13.56 3.28
C ILE A 152 6.82 -14.56 4.45
N GLN A 153 7.35 -15.76 4.21
CA GLN A 153 7.45 -16.79 5.25
C GLN A 153 8.33 -16.34 6.41
N GLU A 154 9.49 -15.74 6.11
CA GLU A 154 10.39 -15.21 7.15
C GLU A 154 9.76 -14.06 7.93
N ILE A 155 9.05 -13.13 7.29
CA ILE A 155 8.32 -12.04 7.99
C ILE A 155 7.28 -12.63 8.95
N GLN A 156 6.52 -13.63 8.50
CA GLN A 156 5.53 -14.31 9.34
C GLN A 156 6.18 -15.05 10.51
N ASN A 157 7.27 -15.77 10.27
CA ASN A 157 8.02 -16.47 11.31
C ASN A 157 8.60 -15.50 12.34
N PHE A 158 9.24 -14.41 11.88
CA PHE A 158 9.78 -13.37 12.73
C PHE A 158 8.71 -12.74 13.61
N ARG A 159 7.55 -12.37 13.02
CA ARG A 159 6.40 -11.85 13.76
C ARG A 159 5.91 -12.85 14.81
N ASN A 160 5.78 -14.13 14.47
CA ASN A 160 5.30 -15.17 15.38
C ASN A 160 6.28 -15.41 16.55
N MET A 161 7.59 -15.40 16.28
CA MET A 161 8.63 -15.64 17.30
C MET A 161 8.80 -14.45 18.24
N THR A 162 8.70 -13.22 17.72
CA THR A 162 9.04 -12.01 18.48
C THR A 162 7.83 -11.26 19.01
N GLY A 163 6.64 -11.51 18.45
CA GLY A 163 5.44 -10.71 18.70
C GLY A 163 5.49 -9.29 18.14
N LEU A 164 6.52 -8.95 17.36
CA LEU A 164 6.68 -7.60 16.79
C LEU A 164 5.75 -7.40 15.59
N PRO A 165 5.09 -6.24 15.47
CA PRO A 165 4.14 -5.94 14.40
C PRO A 165 4.84 -5.61 13.08
N VAL A 166 5.41 -6.63 12.43
CA VAL A 166 5.99 -6.54 11.09
C VAL A 166 5.08 -7.28 10.12
N TYR A 167 4.65 -6.60 9.05
CA TYR A 167 3.74 -7.14 8.04
C TYR A 167 4.28 -6.89 6.64
N PHE A 168 3.64 -7.48 5.63
CA PHE A 168 3.99 -7.22 4.24
C PHE A 168 2.81 -6.72 3.41
N SER A 169 3.13 -6.02 2.32
CA SER A 169 2.25 -5.78 1.19
C SER A 169 2.99 -6.09 -0.10
N LEU A 170 2.23 -6.25 -1.19
CA LEU A 170 2.74 -6.47 -2.53
C LEU A 170 1.95 -5.62 -3.51
N ASP A 171 2.69 -5.03 -4.44
CA ASP A 171 2.14 -4.39 -5.64
C ASP A 171 2.08 -5.40 -6.80
N ALA A 172 1.82 -4.90 -8.02
CA ALA A 172 1.89 -5.74 -9.22
C ALA A 172 3.35 -6.09 -9.60
N GLY A 173 3.99 -6.97 -8.82
CA GLY A 173 5.36 -7.44 -9.02
C GLY A 173 5.92 -8.24 -7.83
N PRO A 174 7.20 -8.63 -7.87
CA PRO A 174 7.80 -9.53 -6.88
C PRO A 174 8.40 -8.83 -5.66
N ASN A 175 8.56 -7.50 -5.68
CA ASN A 175 9.17 -6.75 -4.59
C ASN A 175 8.23 -6.66 -3.38
N VAL A 176 8.81 -6.79 -2.19
CA VAL A 176 8.05 -6.87 -0.94
C VAL A 176 8.13 -5.55 -0.20
N HIS A 177 6.98 -4.97 0.09
CA HIS A 177 6.84 -3.82 0.98
C HIS A 177 6.73 -4.34 2.42
N MET A 178 7.66 -3.97 3.29
CA MET A 178 7.71 -4.39 4.67
C MET A 178 7.29 -3.25 5.59
N LEU A 179 6.21 -3.51 6.31
CA LEU A 179 5.39 -2.52 6.98
C LEU A 179 5.49 -2.68 8.50
N TYR A 180 5.98 -1.66 9.20
CA TYR A 180 6.25 -1.74 10.64
C TYR A 180 6.32 -0.36 11.32
N PRO A 181 6.10 -0.26 12.64
CA PRO A 181 6.24 1.01 13.35
C PRO A 181 7.71 1.38 13.58
N ALA A 182 8.06 2.67 13.47
CA ALA A 182 9.43 3.15 13.66
C ALA A 182 10.02 2.82 15.05
N SER A 183 9.21 2.51 16.07
CA SER A 183 9.69 2.12 17.39
C SER A 183 10.43 0.78 17.41
N ILE A 184 10.34 -0.04 16.35
CA ILE A 184 11.02 -1.33 16.23
C ILE A 184 12.04 -1.37 15.08
N GLU A 185 12.35 -0.22 14.49
CA GLU A 185 13.17 -0.08 13.28
C GLU A 185 14.54 -0.77 13.40
N ASP A 186 15.25 -0.59 14.51
CA ASP A 186 16.56 -1.23 14.69
C ASP A 186 16.48 -2.77 14.67
N LYS A 187 15.41 -3.34 15.25
CA LYS A 187 15.20 -4.80 15.25
C LYS A 187 14.83 -5.31 13.86
N VAL A 188 14.05 -4.52 13.12
CA VAL A 188 13.65 -4.85 11.76
C VAL A 188 14.84 -4.74 10.80
N HIS A 189 15.68 -3.72 10.92
CA HIS A 189 16.91 -3.60 10.15
C HIS A 189 17.86 -4.78 10.42
N ALA A 190 18.07 -5.15 11.68
CA ALA A 190 18.88 -6.32 12.01
C ALA A 190 18.31 -7.61 11.38
N PHE A 191 16.99 -7.79 11.40
CA PHE A 191 16.33 -8.91 10.75
C PHE A 191 16.52 -8.89 9.22
N VAL A 192 16.39 -7.73 8.57
CA VAL A 192 16.64 -7.60 7.12
C VAL A 192 18.07 -8.01 6.78
N GLU A 193 19.06 -7.40 7.44
CA GLU A 193 20.49 -7.62 7.16
C GLU A 193 20.94 -9.05 7.43
N ASN A 194 20.40 -9.72 8.46
CA ASN A 194 20.81 -11.07 8.80
C ASN A 194 20.05 -12.14 7.99
N ASP A 195 18.77 -11.91 7.72
CA ASP A 195 17.87 -12.98 7.27
C ASP A 195 17.28 -12.76 5.87
N LEU A 196 17.06 -11.51 5.46
CA LEU A 196 16.28 -11.20 4.24
C LEU A 196 17.12 -10.71 3.05
N VAL A 197 18.27 -10.04 3.28
CA VAL A 197 19.12 -9.52 2.18
C VAL A 197 19.56 -10.61 1.20
N LYS A 198 19.72 -11.84 1.67
CA LYS A 198 20.05 -13.01 0.82
C LYS A 198 18.99 -13.33 -0.23
N TYR A 199 17.75 -12.89 -0.02
CA TYR A 199 16.64 -13.03 -0.97
C TYR A 199 16.49 -11.81 -1.89
N CYS A 200 17.16 -10.70 -1.57
CA CYS A 200 17.12 -9.47 -2.34
C CYS A 200 18.16 -9.49 -3.46
N LYS A 201 17.82 -8.91 -4.61
CA LYS A 201 18.71 -8.71 -5.74
C LYS A 201 19.90 -7.86 -5.28
N ASN A 202 21.10 -8.46 -5.30
CA ASN A 202 22.34 -7.85 -4.83
C ASN A 202 22.28 -7.37 -3.37
N GLY A 203 21.40 -7.94 -2.54
CA GLY A 203 21.20 -7.47 -1.16
C GLY A 203 20.50 -6.11 -1.04
N GLU A 204 19.92 -5.59 -2.13
CA GLU A 204 19.36 -4.25 -2.14
C GLU A 204 17.97 -4.17 -1.51
N TYR A 205 17.76 -3.17 -0.67
CA TYR A 205 16.46 -2.75 -0.17
C TYR A 205 16.43 -1.24 0.03
N ILE A 206 15.24 -0.66 -0.03
CA ILE A 206 15.02 0.79 0.12
C ILE A 206 14.35 1.01 1.47
N LYS A 207 14.90 1.90 2.29
CA LYS A 207 14.27 2.34 3.54
C LYS A 207 13.33 3.49 3.23
N ASP A 208 12.05 3.35 3.58
CA ASP A 208 11.04 4.38 3.30
C ASP A 208 10.07 4.60 4.47
N TYR A 209 9.34 5.71 4.41
CA TYR A 209 8.44 6.15 5.45
C TYR A 209 7.32 7.02 4.91
N LEU A 210 6.32 7.29 5.77
CA LEU A 210 5.20 8.15 5.40
C LEU A 210 5.65 9.56 4.98
N GLY A 211 5.43 9.89 3.71
CA GLY A 211 5.78 11.18 3.12
C GLY A 211 4.86 12.34 3.49
N SER A 212 5.35 13.56 3.25
CA SER A 212 4.67 14.83 3.51
C SER A 212 3.81 15.35 2.34
N GLY A 213 3.60 14.54 1.31
CA GLY A 213 2.91 14.96 0.08
C GLY A 213 3.79 15.84 -0.81
N PRO A 214 3.22 16.42 -1.88
CA PRO A 214 3.96 17.27 -2.82
C PRO A 214 4.43 18.56 -2.16
N MET A 215 5.60 19.04 -2.58
CA MET A 215 6.21 20.28 -2.10
C MET A 215 6.57 21.15 -3.30
N GLU A 216 6.25 22.44 -3.22
CA GLU A 216 6.73 23.43 -4.17
C GLU A 216 8.22 23.67 -3.90
N LEU A 217 9.03 23.62 -4.96
CA LEU A 217 10.47 23.88 -4.86
C LEU A 217 10.71 25.36 -5.14
N ASP A 218 11.16 26.09 -4.13
CA ASP A 218 11.62 27.47 -4.31
C ASP A 218 13.01 27.45 -4.95
N PHE A 219 13.05 27.64 -6.26
CA PHE A 219 14.28 27.93 -6.99
C PHE A 219 14.46 29.44 -7.06
N HIS A 220 14.83 30.05 -5.94
CA HIS A 220 15.32 31.43 -5.88
C HIS A 220 16.85 31.47 -5.95
#